data_AF-A0A6J3KS36-F1
#
_entry.id   AF-A0A6J3KS36-F1
#
_cell.length_a   1.000
_cell.length_b   1.000
_cell.length_c   1.000
_cell.angle_alpha   90.00
_cell.angle_beta   90.00
_cell.angle_gamma   90.00
#
_symmetry.space_group_name_H-M   'P 1'
#
loop_
_entity.id
_entity.type
_entity.pdbx_description
1 polymer ?
#
loop_
_entity_poly.entity_id
_entity_poly.type
_entity_poly.pdbx_seq_one_letter_code
_entity_poly.pdbx_strand_id
1 'polypeptide(L)'
;MLKLRSDKKILSDVFNSFVRQLYTKETKLYKGICKPKLFLAKFLATSCKDEFCIDKPTKWPSGKPANFKFHQETETILNEQINTELKAFYHYLSMAAYFGRADVALPGCESFFMQMHHEEHEHAIRFLNYVKMRGGLVNLCPIQPPSDQDWKCPLHAFKTALTLELEVAEKLVAVNAVAEKHGDLNASDFIVTGFMEDQMKSVNEMGRFVAVLSGIGDQSLARFIFDKDLLEHYVQPKFNILRSKLRPNSTDK
;
A
#
# COMPACT_ATOMS: atom_id res chain seq x y z
N MET A 1 56.64 8.83 -37.23
CA MET A 1 55.21 8.97 -36.88
C MET A 1 55.03 8.72 -35.39
N LEU A 2 54.86 9.76 -34.58
CA LEU A 2 54.51 9.64 -33.16
C LEU A 2 53.36 10.62 -32.90
N LYS A 3 52.15 10.11 -32.68
CA LYS A 3 51.09 10.91 -32.05
C LYS A 3 50.11 10.01 -31.28
N LEU A 4 49.95 10.40 -30.01
CA LEU A 4 48.71 10.42 -29.21
C LEU A 4 48.18 9.08 -28.71
N ARG A 5 48.68 8.65 -27.53
CA ARG A 5 48.05 7.60 -26.71
C ARG A 5 47.90 7.93 -25.22
N SER A 6 47.93 9.22 -24.83
CA SER A 6 48.00 9.61 -23.40
C SER A 6 46.72 10.22 -22.78
N ASP A 7 45.75 10.72 -23.56
CA ASP A 7 44.73 11.61 -22.96
C ASP A 7 43.42 10.92 -22.51
N LYS A 8 43.18 9.66 -22.87
CA LYS A 8 41.91 8.98 -22.52
C LYS A 8 41.83 8.51 -21.07
N LYS A 9 42.97 8.22 -20.43
CA LYS A 9 42.99 7.66 -19.06
C LYS A 9 42.73 8.75 -18.01
N ILE A 10 43.34 9.92 -18.20
CA ILE A 10 43.20 11.09 -17.32
C ILE A 10 41.76 11.61 -17.30
N LEU A 11 41.09 11.66 -18.46
CA LEU A 11 39.68 12.06 -18.55
C LEU A 11 38.74 11.07 -17.84
N SER A 12 39.03 9.77 -17.88
CA SER A 12 38.23 8.75 -17.18
C SER A 12 38.36 8.88 -15.66
N ASP A 13 39.57 9.15 -15.18
CA ASP A 13 39.86 9.21 -13.75
C ASP A 13 39.30 10.50 -13.13
N VAL A 14 39.35 11.62 -13.85
CA VAL A 14 38.71 12.89 -13.44
C VAL A 14 37.19 12.78 -13.45
N PHE A 15 36.60 12.14 -14.46
CA PHE A 15 35.15 11.90 -14.52
C PHE A 15 34.67 11.01 -13.37
N ASN A 16 35.39 9.92 -13.07
CA ASN A 16 35.05 9.02 -11.97
C ASN A 16 35.20 9.67 -10.59
N SER A 17 36.18 10.56 -10.41
CA SER A 17 36.35 11.33 -9.17
C SER A 17 35.20 12.33 -8.98
N PHE A 18 34.77 13.01 -10.06
CA PHE A 18 33.67 13.98 -10.01
C PHE A 18 32.31 13.32 -9.76
N VAL A 19 32.06 12.16 -10.39
CA VAL A 19 30.84 11.34 -10.16
C VAL A 19 30.78 10.85 -8.71
N ARG A 20 31.90 10.41 -8.11
CA ARG A 20 31.94 10.02 -6.69
C ARG A 20 31.68 11.19 -5.73
N GLN A 21 32.11 12.40 -6.09
CA GLN A 21 31.90 13.61 -5.27
C GLN A 21 30.44 14.10 -5.32
N LEU A 22 29.75 13.94 -6.46
CA LEU A 22 28.31 14.20 -6.58
C LEU A 22 27.48 13.17 -5.77
N TYR A 23 27.84 11.88 -5.88
CA TYR A 23 27.15 10.79 -5.19
C TYR A 23 27.23 10.88 -3.65
N THR A 24 28.32 11.46 -3.10
CA THR A 24 28.52 11.60 -1.65
C THR A 24 27.87 12.85 -1.05
N LYS A 25 27.51 13.86 -1.86
CA LYS A 25 26.80 15.06 -1.41
C LYS A 25 25.27 14.90 -1.44
N GLU A 26 24.70 14.19 -2.42
CA GLU A 26 23.24 13.94 -2.49
C GLU A 26 22.75 12.87 -1.49
N THR A 27 23.61 11.93 -1.10
CA THR A 27 23.25 10.84 -0.18
C THR A 27 23.09 11.26 1.29
N LYS A 28 23.40 12.51 1.65
CA LYS A 28 23.24 13.01 3.03
C LYS A 28 21.90 13.68 3.33
N LEU A 29 21.03 13.93 2.34
CA LEU A 29 19.75 14.64 2.56
C LEU A 29 18.50 13.74 2.48
N TYR A 30 18.61 12.51 1.97
CA TYR A 30 17.48 11.59 1.76
C TYR A 30 17.72 10.23 2.42
N LYS A 31 17.78 10.20 3.75
CA LYS A 31 17.62 8.96 4.52
C LYS A 31 16.17 8.89 5.01
N GLY A 32 15.31 8.21 4.25
CA GLY A 32 13.93 7.90 4.69
C GLY A 32 12.92 7.67 3.57
N ILE A 33 13.16 8.19 2.37
CA ILE A 33 12.14 8.18 1.31
C ILE A 33 12.29 6.94 0.41
N CYS A 34 11.16 6.24 0.23
CA CYS A 34 10.78 5.44 -0.94
C CYS A 34 11.86 5.42 -2.04
N LYS A 35 12.73 4.41 -2.05
CA LYS A 35 13.76 4.28 -3.08
C LYS A 35 13.06 3.92 -4.40
N PRO A 36 13.07 4.77 -5.44
CA PRO A 36 12.76 4.28 -6.78
C PRO A 36 13.90 3.33 -7.15
N LYS A 37 13.61 2.08 -7.47
CA LYS A 37 14.57 1.27 -8.21
C LYS A 37 14.77 1.98 -9.55
N LEU A 38 15.94 2.59 -9.72
CA LEU A 38 16.38 3.19 -10.97
C LEU A 38 16.49 2.08 -12.03
N PHE A 39 15.40 1.81 -12.75
CA PHE A 39 15.44 1.01 -13.96
C PHE A 39 16.14 1.85 -15.04
N LEU A 40 17.43 1.61 -15.21
CA LEU A 40 18.20 2.11 -16.36
C LEU A 40 17.72 1.40 -17.63
N ALA A 41 16.57 1.82 -18.15
CA ALA A 41 16.19 1.52 -19.53
C ALA A 41 17.07 2.35 -20.46
N LYS A 42 18.14 1.74 -20.97
CA LYS A 42 18.83 2.22 -22.18
C LYS A 42 17.87 2.06 -23.36
N PHE A 43 17.03 3.06 -23.61
CA PHE A 43 16.42 3.23 -24.92
C PHE A 43 17.43 3.91 -25.84
N LEU A 44 17.71 3.25 -26.97
CA LEU A 44 18.60 3.75 -28.01
C LEU A 44 18.08 5.10 -28.49
N ALA A 45 18.95 6.09 -28.46
CA ALA A 45 18.73 7.42 -28.99
C ALA A 45 18.56 7.34 -30.52
N THR A 46 17.30 7.32 -30.97
CA THR A 46 16.95 7.77 -32.32
C THR A 46 16.60 9.24 -32.22
N SER A 47 17.38 10.05 -32.94
CA SER A 47 17.26 11.49 -33.09
C SER A 47 15.81 11.95 -33.34
N CYS A 48 15.19 12.59 -32.36
CA CYS A 48 14.22 13.66 -32.60
C CYS A 48 14.86 14.97 -32.14
N LYS A 49 15.16 15.82 -33.12
CA LYS A 49 15.29 17.26 -32.88
C LYS A 49 13.92 17.78 -32.47
N ASP A 50 13.92 18.77 -31.57
CA ASP A 50 12.78 19.47 -30.98
C ASP A 50 12.10 18.78 -29.78
N GLU A 51 12.75 18.79 -28.62
CA GLU A 51 12.05 18.68 -27.33
C GLU A 51 11.60 20.08 -26.85
N PHE A 52 10.58 20.61 -27.53
CA PHE A 52 9.69 21.61 -26.95
C PHE A 52 8.55 20.85 -26.26
N CYS A 53 8.15 21.25 -25.04
CA CYS A 53 7.00 20.67 -24.36
C CYS A 53 5.76 20.68 -25.28
N ILE A 54 5.17 19.51 -25.54
CA ILE A 54 4.12 19.30 -26.56
C ILE A 54 2.75 19.88 -26.15
N ASP A 55 2.52 20.13 -24.85
CA ASP A 55 1.34 20.85 -24.38
C ASP A 55 1.80 22.04 -23.53
N LYS A 56 1.41 23.28 -23.86
CA LYS A 56 1.61 24.44 -22.97
C LYS A 56 0.32 24.68 -22.15
N PRO A 57 0.24 24.31 -20.86
CA PRO A 57 -0.82 24.81 -20.01
C PRO A 57 -0.45 26.23 -19.56
N THR A 58 -1.27 27.20 -19.95
CA THR A 58 -1.29 28.57 -19.43
C THR A 58 -1.37 28.58 -17.90
N LYS A 59 -0.33 29.11 -17.24
CA LYS A 59 -0.20 29.56 -15.83
C LYS A 59 -1.24 29.00 -14.82
N TRP A 60 -0.84 27.93 -14.11
CA TRP A 60 -1.28 27.45 -12.77
C TRP A 60 -0.20 26.43 -12.33
N PRO A 61 0.32 26.38 -11.07
CA PRO A 61 -0.29 26.72 -9.78
C PRO A 61 0.30 27.99 -9.16
N SER A 62 -0.54 28.96 -8.80
CA SER A 62 -0.07 30.23 -8.22
C SER A 62 -0.47 30.36 -6.75
N GLY A 63 0.41 29.94 -5.85
CA GLY A 63 0.26 30.14 -4.41
C GLY A 63 1.18 29.23 -3.60
N LYS A 64 1.50 29.60 -2.36
CA LYS A 64 2.05 28.65 -1.38
C LYS A 64 0.94 27.65 -1.02
N PRO A 65 1.26 26.36 -0.80
CA PRO A 65 0.27 25.39 -0.33
C PRO A 65 -0.42 25.89 0.94
N ALA A 66 -1.73 25.73 1.03
CA ALA A 66 -2.50 26.09 2.21
C ALA A 66 -2.31 25.00 3.29
N ASN A 67 -1.21 25.09 4.05
CA ASN A 67 -0.81 24.10 5.05
C ASN A 67 -0.89 24.65 6.48
N PHE A 68 -2.10 24.70 7.06
CA PHE A 68 -2.25 25.13 8.45
C PHE A 68 -1.70 24.07 9.41
N LYS A 69 -0.60 24.40 10.10
CA LYS A 69 0.09 23.56 11.10
C LYS A 69 0.30 22.10 10.65
N PHE A 70 0.54 21.89 9.36
CA PHE A 70 0.78 20.55 8.82
C PHE A 70 2.29 20.35 8.65
N HIS A 71 2.89 19.66 9.60
CA HIS A 71 4.34 19.46 9.65
C HIS A 71 4.79 18.40 8.63
N GLN A 72 5.97 18.59 8.03
CA GLN A 72 6.51 17.70 7.00
C GLN A 72 6.67 16.25 7.48
N GLU A 73 7.01 16.04 8.76
CA GLU A 73 7.10 14.70 9.36
C GLU A 73 5.72 14.02 9.43
N THR A 74 4.66 14.79 9.76
CA THR A 74 3.27 14.30 9.74
C THR A 74 2.84 13.94 8.32
N GLU A 75 3.16 14.79 7.34
CA GLU A 75 2.90 14.50 5.92
C GLU A 75 3.63 13.23 5.45
N THR A 76 4.89 13.06 5.86
CA THR A 76 5.72 11.92 5.48
C THR A 76 5.12 10.62 6.02
N ILE A 77 4.81 10.57 7.32
CA ILE A 77 4.29 9.34 7.93
C ILE A 77 2.86 9.01 7.47
N LEU A 78 2.04 10.01 7.13
CA LEU A 78 0.73 9.78 6.49
C LEU A 78 0.89 9.17 5.09
N ASN A 79 1.89 9.61 4.31
CA ASN A 79 2.20 8.99 3.02
C ASN A 79 2.73 7.56 3.17
N GLU A 80 3.50 7.27 4.23
CA GLU A 80 3.88 5.90 4.56
C GLU A 80 2.65 5.05 4.90
N GLN A 81 1.71 5.58 5.69
CA GLN A 81 0.47 4.89 6.03
C GLN A 81 -0.36 4.55 4.78
N ILE A 82 -0.49 5.48 3.81
CA ILE A 82 -1.15 5.19 2.51
C ILE A 82 -0.57 3.94 1.87
N ASN A 83 0.76 3.81 1.86
CA ASN A 83 1.41 2.64 1.27
C ASN A 83 1.24 1.37 2.10
N THR A 84 1.13 1.49 3.43
CA THR A 84 0.78 0.37 4.33
C THR A 84 -0.61 -0.17 4.02
N GLU A 85 -1.62 0.69 3.89
CA GLU A 85 -2.99 0.25 3.52
C GLU A 85 -3.02 -0.37 2.12
N LEU A 86 -2.30 0.23 1.17
CA LEU A 86 -2.19 -0.32 -0.19
C LEU A 86 -1.46 -1.68 -0.24
N LYS A 87 -0.53 -1.94 0.68
CA LYS A 87 0.09 -3.27 0.85
C LYS A 87 -0.93 -4.28 1.36
N ALA A 88 -1.70 -3.96 2.40
CA ALA A 88 -2.74 -4.81 2.95
C ALA A 88 -3.83 -5.11 1.91
N PHE A 89 -4.32 -4.08 1.21
CA PHE A 89 -5.19 -4.16 0.03
C PHE A 89 -4.74 -5.23 -0.97
N TYR A 90 -3.45 -5.21 -1.34
CA TYR A 90 -2.93 -6.11 -2.37
C TYR A 90 -2.72 -7.54 -1.84
N HIS A 91 -2.39 -7.69 -0.56
CA HIS A 91 -2.32 -8.99 0.09
C HIS A 91 -3.70 -9.64 0.18
N TYR A 92 -4.73 -8.89 0.57
CA TYR A 92 -6.09 -9.41 0.63
C TYR A 92 -6.64 -9.79 -0.75
N LEU A 93 -6.32 -9.03 -1.80
CA LEU A 93 -6.64 -9.43 -3.17
C LEU A 93 -6.00 -10.78 -3.53
N SER A 94 -4.73 -10.95 -3.19
CA SER A 94 -3.97 -12.19 -3.42
C SER A 94 -4.59 -13.38 -2.67
N MET A 95 -5.02 -13.18 -1.42
CA MET A 95 -5.70 -14.22 -0.64
C MET A 95 -7.03 -14.61 -1.27
N ALA A 96 -7.86 -13.63 -1.63
CA ALA A 96 -9.15 -13.89 -2.26
C ALA A 96 -8.99 -14.66 -3.58
N ALA A 97 -8.06 -14.24 -4.44
CA ALA A 97 -7.77 -14.91 -5.71
C ALA A 97 -7.36 -16.38 -5.53
N TYR A 98 -6.62 -16.70 -4.46
CA TYR A 98 -6.24 -18.07 -4.14
C TYR A 98 -7.43 -18.93 -3.73
N PHE A 99 -8.27 -18.44 -2.81
CA PHE A 99 -9.41 -19.21 -2.31
C PHE A 99 -10.52 -19.41 -3.37
N GLY A 100 -10.59 -18.52 -4.35
CA GLY A 100 -11.48 -18.64 -5.52
C GLY A 100 -11.01 -19.58 -6.62
N ARG A 101 -9.81 -20.16 -6.52
CA ARG A 101 -9.35 -21.17 -7.48
C ARG A 101 -10.25 -22.40 -7.44
N ALA A 102 -10.51 -23.01 -8.59
CA ALA A 102 -11.37 -24.20 -8.71
C ALA A 102 -10.85 -25.41 -7.92
N ASP A 103 -9.53 -25.50 -7.67
CA ASP A 103 -8.90 -26.57 -6.91
C ASP A 103 -8.78 -26.27 -5.39
N VAL A 104 -9.15 -25.06 -4.95
CA VAL A 104 -9.25 -24.68 -3.53
C VAL A 104 -10.72 -24.54 -3.11
N ALA A 105 -11.50 -23.76 -3.87
CA ALA A 105 -12.95 -23.63 -3.81
C ALA A 105 -13.53 -23.35 -2.41
N LEU A 106 -13.02 -22.30 -1.75
CA LEU A 106 -13.48 -21.81 -0.44
C LEU A 106 -14.16 -20.44 -0.58
N PRO A 107 -15.45 -20.39 -0.97
CA PRO A 107 -16.15 -19.16 -1.31
C PRO A 107 -16.35 -18.20 -0.14
N GLY A 108 -16.40 -18.69 1.10
CA GLY A 108 -16.42 -17.84 2.29
C GLY A 108 -15.14 -17.05 2.45
N CYS A 109 -13.99 -17.72 2.37
CA CYS A 109 -12.68 -17.10 2.44
C CYS A 109 -12.45 -16.14 1.28
N GLU A 110 -12.81 -16.54 0.05
CA GLU A 110 -12.75 -15.65 -1.12
C GLU A 110 -13.56 -14.37 -0.89
N SER A 111 -14.83 -14.50 -0.48
CA SER A 111 -15.71 -13.35 -0.27
C SER A 111 -15.23 -12.45 0.86
N PHE A 112 -14.75 -13.04 1.96
CA PHE A 112 -14.24 -12.31 3.11
C PHE A 112 -12.98 -11.51 2.77
N PHE A 113 -11.99 -12.13 2.12
CA PHE A 113 -10.78 -11.40 1.73
C PHE A 113 -11.05 -10.38 0.61
N MET A 114 -12.07 -10.59 -0.23
CA MET A 114 -12.52 -9.56 -1.16
C MET A 114 -13.13 -8.37 -0.42
N GLN A 115 -13.93 -8.60 0.62
CA GLN A 115 -14.43 -7.54 1.49
C GLN A 115 -13.27 -6.76 2.13
N MET A 116 -12.31 -7.45 2.76
CA MET A 116 -11.15 -6.80 3.39
C MET A 116 -10.33 -5.99 2.39
N HIS A 117 -10.12 -6.52 1.19
CA HIS A 117 -9.47 -5.78 0.10
C HIS A 117 -10.16 -4.45 -0.20
N HIS A 118 -11.49 -4.44 -0.28
CA HIS A 118 -12.23 -3.21 -0.52
C HIS A 118 -12.14 -2.23 0.65
N GLU A 119 -12.20 -2.71 1.89
CA GLU A 119 -12.07 -1.89 3.09
C GLU A 119 -10.69 -1.20 3.15
N GLU A 120 -9.59 -1.91 2.89
CA GLU A 120 -8.26 -1.30 2.88
C GLU A 120 -8.04 -0.30 1.73
N HIS A 121 -8.71 -0.52 0.60
CA HIS A 121 -8.73 0.49 -0.45
C HIS A 121 -9.40 1.78 0.03
N GLU A 122 -10.55 1.68 0.72
CA GLU A 122 -11.26 2.83 1.27
C GLU A 122 -10.40 3.56 2.32
N HIS A 123 -9.67 2.82 3.17
CA HIS A 123 -8.69 3.40 4.11
C HIS A 123 -7.60 4.19 3.40
N ALA A 124 -6.94 3.61 2.39
CA ALA A 124 -5.90 4.28 1.60
C ALA A 124 -6.41 5.58 0.97
N ILE A 125 -7.62 5.55 0.39
CA ILE A 125 -8.26 6.73 -0.22
C ILE A 125 -8.60 7.79 0.84
N ARG A 126 -9.03 7.38 2.03
CA ARG A 126 -9.31 8.30 3.14
C ARG A 126 -8.06 9.05 3.59
N PHE A 127 -6.92 8.36 3.73
CA PHE A 127 -5.62 9.00 4.00
C PHE A 127 -5.19 9.93 2.86
N LEU A 128 -5.32 9.49 1.61
CA LEU A 128 -4.99 10.29 0.42
C LEU A 128 -5.79 11.61 0.41
N ASN A 129 -7.10 11.52 0.65
CA ASN A 129 -7.97 12.69 0.72
C ASN A 129 -7.61 13.59 1.90
N TYR A 130 -7.25 13.02 3.05
CA TYR A 130 -6.82 13.78 4.22
C TYR A 130 -5.53 14.57 3.96
N VAL A 131 -4.50 13.95 3.37
CA VAL A 131 -3.24 14.64 3.01
C VAL A 131 -3.51 15.79 2.03
N LYS A 132 -4.32 15.57 0.98
CA LYS A 132 -4.72 16.64 0.05
C LYS A 132 -5.47 17.77 0.75
N MET A 133 -6.41 17.43 1.64
CA MET A 133 -7.20 18.40 2.41
C MET A 133 -6.30 19.28 3.28
N ARG A 134 -5.24 18.73 3.88
CA ARG A 134 -4.26 19.45 4.69
C ARG A 134 -3.24 20.27 3.87
N GLY A 135 -3.35 20.26 2.54
CA GLY A 135 -2.45 20.95 1.63
C GLY A 135 -1.11 20.26 1.40
N GLY A 136 -1.01 18.96 1.74
CA GLY A 136 0.17 18.13 1.50
C GLY A 136 0.22 17.52 0.11
N LEU A 137 1.36 16.90 -0.18
CA LEU A 137 1.61 16.15 -1.42
C LEU A 137 1.47 14.66 -1.15
N VAL A 138 0.73 13.98 -2.04
CA VAL A 138 0.60 12.53 -2.01
C VAL A 138 1.71 11.92 -2.85
N ASN A 139 2.52 11.06 -2.23
CA ASN A 139 3.63 10.34 -2.85
C ASN A 139 3.33 8.83 -2.82
N LEU A 140 2.77 8.32 -3.92
CA LEU A 140 2.49 6.88 -4.07
C LEU A 140 3.78 6.12 -4.35
N CYS A 141 3.98 4.99 -3.67
CA CYS A 141 5.15 4.13 -3.84
C CYS A 141 4.78 2.80 -4.51
N PRO A 142 5.79 2.06 -5.03
CA PRO A 142 5.57 0.72 -5.54
C PRO A 142 5.02 -0.21 -4.46
N ILE A 143 3.84 -0.76 -4.70
CA ILE A 143 3.22 -1.77 -3.83
C ILE A 143 3.95 -3.09 -4.06
N GLN A 144 4.56 -3.65 -3.01
CA GLN A 144 5.21 -4.95 -3.12
C GLN A 144 4.17 -6.07 -3.05
N PRO A 145 4.24 -7.08 -3.94
CA PRO A 145 3.42 -8.29 -3.81
C PRO A 145 3.79 -9.06 -2.53
N PRO A 146 2.89 -9.92 -2.05
CA PRO A 146 3.25 -10.96 -1.07
C PRO A 146 4.43 -11.79 -1.58
N SER A 147 5.32 -12.21 -0.68
CA SER A 147 6.48 -13.04 -1.06
C SER A 147 6.09 -14.46 -1.51
N ASP A 148 4.95 -14.95 -1.02
CA ASP A 148 4.31 -16.21 -1.42
C ASP A 148 2.82 -15.93 -1.64
N GLN A 149 2.24 -16.51 -2.69
CA GLN A 149 0.82 -16.39 -3.03
C GLN A 149 0.10 -17.75 -3.02
N ASP A 150 0.81 -18.83 -2.72
CA ASP A 150 0.23 -20.14 -2.47
C ASP A 150 -0.15 -20.21 -0.98
N TRP A 151 -1.31 -19.66 -0.63
CA TRP A 151 -1.71 -19.46 0.78
C TRP A 151 -2.01 -20.77 1.54
N LYS A 152 -1.93 -21.93 0.88
CA LYS A 152 -1.99 -23.30 1.43
C LYS A 152 -3.34 -23.66 2.06
N CYS A 153 -3.69 -22.99 3.16
CA CYS A 153 -4.90 -23.24 3.91
C CYS A 153 -5.41 -21.96 4.60
N PRO A 154 -6.69 -21.93 5.03
CA PRO A 154 -7.24 -20.79 5.77
C PRO A 154 -6.38 -20.36 6.96
N LEU A 155 -5.87 -21.31 7.76
CA LEU A 155 -5.05 -20.98 8.93
C LEU A 155 -3.80 -20.16 8.58
N HIS A 156 -3.13 -20.47 7.46
CA HIS A 156 -1.96 -19.73 7.04
C HIS A 156 -2.33 -18.32 6.53
N ALA A 157 -3.41 -18.20 5.76
CA ALA A 157 -3.92 -16.91 5.31
C ALA A 157 -4.32 -16.01 6.47
N PHE A 158 -5.13 -16.51 7.42
CA PHE A 158 -5.60 -15.73 8.57
C PHE A 158 -4.47 -15.36 9.55
N LYS A 159 -3.43 -16.19 9.71
CA LYS A 159 -2.23 -15.79 10.45
C LYS A 159 -1.50 -14.63 9.79
N THR A 160 -1.43 -14.64 8.46
CA THR A 160 -0.81 -13.55 7.70
C THR A 160 -1.70 -12.30 7.75
N ALA A 161 -3.02 -12.43 7.63
CA ALA A 161 -3.98 -11.34 7.82
C ALA A 161 -3.81 -10.68 9.19
N LEU A 162 -3.79 -11.47 10.27
CA LEU A 162 -3.54 -10.96 11.62
C LEU A 162 -2.19 -10.22 11.72
N THR A 163 -1.15 -10.70 11.04
CA THR A 163 0.15 -10.00 11.02
C THR A 163 0.06 -8.67 10.28
N LEU A 164 -0.69 -8.60 9.18
CA LEU A 164 -0.94 -7.35 8.45
C LEU A 164 -1.72 -6.35 9.31
N GLU A 165 -2.79 -6.78 9.97
CA GLU A 165 -3.60 -5.92 10.85
C GLU A 165 -2.80 -5.36 12.03
N LEU A 166 -1.87 -6.15 12.58
CA LEU A 166 -0.95 -5.69 13.63
C LEU A 166 0.05 -4.66 13.09
N GLU A 167 0.61 -4.88 11.89
CA GLU A 167 1.51 -3.93 11.23
C GLU A 167 0.80 -2.59 10.94
N VAL A 168 -0.44 -2.63 10.42
CA VAL A 168 -1.29 -1.45 10.20
C VAL A 168 -1.54 -0.71 11.52
N ALA A 169 -1.93 -1.44 12.58
CA ALA A 169 -2.18 -0.85 13.90
C ALA A 169 -0.94 -0.17 14.50
N GLU A 170 0.22 -0.84 14.46
CA GLU A 170 1.49 -0.26 14.93
C GLU A 170 1.83 1.04 14.17
N LYS A 171 1.59 1.06 12.86
CA LYS A 171 1.83 2.24 12.03
C LYS A 171 0.83 3.36 12.34
N LEU A 172 -0.44 3.07 12.57
CA LEU A 172 -1.43 4.07 13.03
C LEU A 172 -1.02 4.71 14.35
N VAL A 173 -0.52 3.93 15.31
CA VAL A 173 0.01 4.45 16.58
C VAL A 173 1.21 5.36 16.33
N ALA A 174 2.12 4.98 15.43
CA ALA A 174 3.26 5.81 15.06
C ALA A 174 2.84 7.13 14.40
N VAL A 175 1.82 7.11 13.52
CA VAL A 175 1.24 8.31 12.89
C VAL A 175 0.68 9.24 13.97
N ASN A 176 -0.11 8.72 14.92
CA ASN A 176 -0.66 9.53 15.99
C ASN A 176 0.44 10.11 16.90
N ALA A 177 1.47 9.34 17.22
CA ALA A 177 2.60 9.83 18.02
C ALA A 177 3.32 11.01 17.35
N VAL A 178 3.49 10.98 16.02
CA VAL A 178 4.05 12.11 15.26
C VAL A 178 3.10 13.30 15.24
N ALA A 179 1.79 13.07 15.10
CA ALA A 179 0.79 14.13 15.16
C ALA A 179 0.82 14.84 16.53
N GLU A 180 0.84 14.09 17.63
CA GLU A 180 0.93 14.62 18.99
C GLU A 180 2.24 15.36 19.24
N LYS A 181 3.38 14.80 18.79
CA LYS A 181 4.70 15.45 18.86
C LYS A 181 4.71 16.87 18.29
N HIS A 182 3.98 17.09 17.19
CA HIS A 182 3.88 18.40 16.53
C HIS A 182 2.67 19.23 16.97
N GLY A 183 1.88 18.75 17.93
CA GLY A 183 0.65 19.40 18.38
C GLY A 183 -0.41 19.51 17.27
N ASP A 184 -0.41 18.58 16.32
CA ASP A 184 -1.39 18.51 15.23
C ASP A 184 -2.67 17.79 15.70
N LEU A 185 -3.52 18.54 16.40
CA LEU A 185 -4.77 18.02 16.97
C LEU A 185 -5.73 17.47 15.91
N ASN A 186 -5.73 18.03 14.69
CA ASN A 186 -6.62 17.54 13.64
C ASN A 186 -6.13 16.22 13.06
N ALA A 187 -4.81 16.02 12.92
CA ALA A 187 -4.27 14.72 12.52
C ALA A 187 -4.49 13.67 13.61
N SER A 188 -4.30 14.03 14.89
CA SER A 188 -4.56 13.11 16.00
C SER A 188 -6.03 12.66 16.04
N ASP A 189 -6.99 13.59 15.97
CA ASP A 189 -8.42 13.26 15.90
C ASP A 189 -8.77 12.40 14.69
N PHE A 190 -8.21 12.72 13.51
CA PHE A 190 -8.41 11.93 12.30
C PHE A 190 -7.99 10.46 12.48
N ILE A 191 -6.88 10.20 13.17
CA ILE A 191 -6.41 8.83 13.43
C ILE A 191 -7.23 8.16 14.54
N VAL A 192 -7.36 8.81 15.69
CA VAL A 192 -7.98 8.23 16.89
C VAL A 192 -9.46 7.95 16.66
N THR A 193 -10.21 8.97 16.25
CA THR A 193 -11.65 8.86 16.02
C THR A 193 -11.94 8.14 14.70
N GLY A 194 -11.04 8.25 13.72
CA GLY A 194 -11.29 7.72 12.38
C GLY A 194 -10.95 6.25 12.16
N PHE A 195 -9.97 5.70 12.88
CA PHE A 195 -9.40 4.38 12.56
C PHE A 195 -9.17 3.49 13.78
N MET A 196 -8.78 4.02 14.95
CA MET A 196 -8.26 3.19 16.04
C MET A 196 -9.26 2.17 16.58
N GLU A 197 -10.53 2.53 16.76
CA GLU A 197 -11.54 1.60 17.27
C GLU A 197 -11.78 0.44 16.30
N ASP A 198 -11.98 0.76 15.02
CA ASP A 198 -12.25 -0.24 13.99
C ASP A 198 -11.03 -1.13 13.74
N GLN A 199 -9.82 -0.56 13.78
CA GLN A 199 -8.58 -1.35 13.70
C GLN A 199 -8.50 -2.38 14.84
N MET A 200 -8.85 -2.01 16.08
CA MET A 200 -8.84 -2.95 17.21
C MET A 200 -9.92 -4.04 17.06
N LYS A 201 -11.08 -3.72 16.46
CA LYS A 201 -12.09 -4.72 16.12
C LYS A 201 -11.55 -5.70 15.07
N SER A 202 -10.92 -5.22 14.01
CA SER A 202 -10.31 -6.06 12.96
C SER A 202 -9.22 -6.98 13.52
N VAL A 203 -8.29 -6.45 14.33
CA VAL A 203 -7.25 -7.27 15.00
C VAL A 203 -7.87 -8.36 15.87
N ASN A 204 -8.89 -8.02 16.67
CA ASN A 204 -9.57 -9.00 17.52
C ASN A 204 -10.32 -10.06 16.68
N GLU A 205 -10.99 -9.66 15.60
CA GLU A 205 -11.69 -10.57 14.70
C GLU A 205 -10.72 -11.56 14.04
N MET A 206 -9.62 -11.07 13.45
CA MET A 206 -8.58 -11.95 12.88
C MET A 206 -7.97 -12.87 13.93
N GLY A 207 -7.73 -12.36 15.14
CA GLY A 207 -7.24 -13.16 16.27
C GLY A 207 -8.18 -14.31 16.64
N ARG A 208 -9.49 -14.05 16.66
CA ARG A 208 -10.52 -15.08 16.92
C ARG A 208 -10.54 -16.14 15.82
N PHE A 209 -10.46 -15.76 14.55
CA PHE A 209 -10.38 -16.73 13.45
C PHE A 209 -9.13 -17.60 13.55
N VAL A 210 -7.96 -17.01 13.82
CA VAL A 210 -6.72 -17.77 14.03
C VAL A 210 -6.85 -18.74 15.20
N ALA A 211 -7.48 -18.34 16.31
CA ALA A 211 -7.70 -19.20 17.46
C ALA A 211 -8.61 -20.40 17.11
N VAL A 212 -9.73 -20.16 16.43
CA VAL A 212 -10.65 -21.22 15.97
C VAL A 212 -9.94 -22.18 15.03
N LEU A 213 -9.30 -21.67 13.98
CA LEU A 213 -8.59 -22.47 12.98
C LEU A 213 -7.41 -23.27 13.58
N SER A 214 -6.72 -22.70 14.57
CA SER A 214 -5.64 -23.40 15.27
C SER A 214 -6.18 -24.53 16.16
N GLY A 215 -7.36 -24.34 16.78
CA GLY A 215 -7.98 -25.33 17.67
C GLY A 215 -8.60 -26.51 16.92
N ILE A 216 -9.26 -26.26 15.79
CA ILE A 216 -9.90 -27.33 14.99
C ILE A 216 -8.89 -28.10 14.12
N GLY A 217 -7.72 -27.52 13.87
CA GLY A 217 -6.68 -28.11 13.03
C GLY A 217 -7.02 -28.11 11.54
N ASP A 218 -6.16 -28.72 10.74
CA ASP A 218 -6.19 -28.58 9.28
C ASP A 218 -6.94 -29.71 8.54
N GLN A 219 -8.08 -30.13 9.09
CA GLN A 219 -8.91 -31.19 8.51
C GLN A 219 -9.85 -30.63 7.44
N SER A 220 -10.12 -31.40 6.39
CA SER A 220 -10.98 -30.97 5.26
C SER A 220 -12.37 -30.54 5.69
N LEU A 221 -13.01 -31.30 6.58
CA LEU A 221 -14.32 -30.96 7.14
C LEU A 221 -14.28 -29.67 7.96
N ALA A 222 -13.22 -29.46 8.75
CA ALA A 222 -13.04 -28.25 9.55
C ALA A 222 -12.93 -27.00 8.66
N ARG A 223 -12.13 -27.06 7.58
CA ARG A 223 -12.04 -25.99 6.58
C ARG A 223 -13.39 -25.68 5.96
N PHE A 224 -14.14 -26.71 5.56
CA PHE A 224 -15.46 -26.55 4.93
C PHE A 224 -16.48 -25.90 5.86
N ILE A 225 -16.54 -26.33 7.14
CA ILE A 225 -17.45 -25.76 8.12
C ILE A 225 -17.07 -24.30 8.43
N PHE A 226 -15.78 -24.02 8.65
CA PHE A 226 -15.30 -22.65 8.88
C PHE A 226 -15.62 -21.73 7.72
N ASP A 227 -15.38 -22.18 6.48
CA ASP A 227 -15.68 -21.39 5.28
C ASP A 227 -17.17 -21.04 5.15
N LYS A 228 -18.04 -22.01 5.44
CA LYS A 228 -19.49 -21.81 5.45
C LYS A 228 -19.92 -20.80 6.52
N ASP A 229 -19.40 -20.93 7.74
CA ASP A 229 -19.68 -20.03 8.86
C ASP A 229 -19.22 -18.60 8.55
N LEU A 230 -18.01 -18.47 7.98
CA LEU A 230 -17.44 -17.20 7.53
C LEU A 230 -18.35 -16.51 6.52
N LEU A 231 -18.82 -17.25 5.51
CA LEU A 231 -19.70 -16.73 4.46
C LEU A 231 -21.07 -16.28 4.98
N GLU A 232 -21.59 -16.94 6.02
CA GLU A 232 -22.92 -16.69 6.55
C GLU A 232 -22.95 -15.52 7.52
N HIS A 233 -21.92 -15.38 8.35
CA HIS A 233 -21.93 -14.46 9.50
C HIS A 233 -20.99 -13.26 9.39
N TYR A 234 -19.93 -13.35 8.58
CA TYR A 234 -18.87 -12.34 8.55
C TYR A 234 -18.72 -11.63 7.21
N VAL A 235 -19.36 -12.16 6.15
CA VAL A 235 -19.34 -11.57 4.81
C VAL A 235 -20.59 -10.72 4.58
N GLN A 236 -20.41 -9.45 4.25
CA GLN A 236 -21.52 -8.58 3.88
C GLN A 236 -22.21 -9.09 2.60
N PRO A 237 -23.55 -8.94 2.48
CA PRO A 237 -24.30 -9.46 1.32
C PRO A 237 -23.84 -8.96 -0.06
N LYS A 238 -23.16 -7.80 -0.13
CA LYS A 238 -22.60 -7.26 -1.38
C LYS A 238 -21.33 -7.97 -1.84
N PHE A 239 -20.57 -8.57 -0.91
CA PHE A 239 -19.33 -9.30 -1.19
C PHE A 239 -19.53 -10.81 -1.25
N ASN A 240 -20.71 -11.31 -0.84
CA ASN A 240 -21.04 -12.72 -0.97
C ASN A 240 -21.13 -13.14 -2.45
N ILE A 241 -20.08 -13.81 -2.94
CA ILE A 241 -19.95 -14.18 -4.35
C ILE A 241 -21.04 -15.17 -4.80
N LEU A 242 -21.58 -15.98 -3.88
CA LEU A 242 -22.65 -16.94 -4.18
C LEU A 242 -24.01 -16.27 -4.31
N ARG A 243 -24.28 -15.22 -3.52
CA ARG A 243 -25.56 -14.46 -3.55
C ARG A 243 -25.56 -13.34 -4.58
N SER A 244 -24.40 -12.81 -4.98
CA SER A 244 -24.28 -11.76 -6.00
C SER A 244 -24.96 -12.13 -7.33
N LYS A 245 -24.96 -13.42 -7.69
CA LYS A 245 -25.59 -13.96 -8.92
C LYS A 245 -27.12 -14.07 -8.85
N LEU A 246 -27.74 -13.86 -7.68
CA LEU A 246 -29.18 -14.04 -7.47
C LEU A 246 -29.98 -12.72 -7.48
N ARG A 247 -29.36 -11.57 -7.74
CA ARG A 247 -30.11 -10.32 -7.98
C ARG A 247 -30.38 -10.16 -9.48
N PRO A 248 -31.62 -10.32 -9.97
CA PRO A 248 -31.98 -9.67 -11.23
C PRO A 248 -31.84 -8.16 -11.02
N ASN A 249 -31.36 -7.44 -12.04
CA ASN A 249 -31.40 -5.98 -12.09
C ASN A 249 -32.84 -5.51 -11.82
N SER A 250 -33.09 -5.01 -10.62
CA SER A 250 -34.23 -4.20 -10.25
C SER A 250 -33.64 -3.11 -9.35
N THR A 251 -33.47 -1.86 -9.76
CA THR A 251 -34.25 -1.05 -10.70
C THR A 251 -33.38 0.12 -11.17
N ASP A 252 -33.33 0.34 -12.49
CA ASP A 252 -33.32 1.70 -13.03
C ASP A 252 -34.61 2.38 -12.55
N LYS A 253 -34.47 3.48 -11.81
CA LYS A 253 -35.36 4.66 -11.77
C LYS A 253 -34.79 5.73 -10.86
#